data_AF-A0A401K9P0-F1
#
_entry.id   AF-A0A401K9P0-F1
#
_cell.length_a   1.000
_cell.length_b   1.000
_cell.length_c   1.000
_cell.angle_alpha   90.00
_cell.angle_beta   90.00
_cell.angle_gamma   90.00
#
_symmetry.space_group_name_H-M   'P 1'
#
loop_
_entity.id
_entity.type
_entity.pdbx_description
1 polymer ?
#
loop_
_entity_poly.entity_id
_entity_poly.type
_entity_poly.pdbx_seq_one_letter_code
_entity_poly.pdbx_strand_id
1 'polypeptide(L)'
;MGRNDSEIVAGCTAFFHHPTQFFVPMQSSFVTSVAPASPVQWHRRVLTLAFPIVLANLTQPILSAVDTAVAGHLPGPEYIGGVALGGVFFNFVFWGFGFLRMGTTGLVSQAHGAGDTQALRASVARALLLSLTIGAALLVLQVPAIRITLALLGASESVTRMAEVYCHARIWSAPFALANYVVLGTLLGRQQVRRALLLQVFINTVNMIAVLSLVLGAGMGVGGIGAATALADIAGFALGMLLLWLQRPMGLPPLTRAELLARDAWRRLMGLNTDIFLRTLCLLAAFGWFARAGAKQGDVVLAANALLLNFLTFMAYGLDGFAHAAEALVGAAMGARDRAALRMAIRVSTFWSVLGAGLFAAAYALAGVAIIGVLTDQPAVREAARHYLVWAALLPIVSVWGFQFDGVFIGATRTRELLVTMALAAAAFWGLSITLQPLWGNHGLWLSMLGFMALRGLMLGVLLPRVWRGPQLLAA
;
A
#
# COMPACT_ATOMS: atom_id res chain seq x y z
N MET A 1 10.07 84.79 5.84
CA MET A 1 10.43 84.71 7.28
C MET A 1 9.34 83.88 7.96
N GLY A 2 9.71 82.75 8.56
CA GLY A 2 8.75 81.85 9.22
C GLY A 2 9.06 80.37 9.00
N ARG A 3 10.17 79.91 9.59
CA ARG A 3 10.32 78.51 10.02
C ARG A 3 9.44 78.35 11.26
N ASN A 4 8.71 77.25 11.39
CA ASN A 4 8.48 76.69 12.70
C ASN A 4 8.39 75.17 12.64
N ASP A 5 9.25 74.58 13.46
CA ASP A 5 9.40 73.17 13.74
C ASP A 5 8.21 72.65 14.56
N SER A 6 7.66 71.53 14.12
CA SER A 6 7.02 70.55 15.01
C SER A 6 7.25 69.16 14.45
N GLU A 7 8.53 68.80 14.52
CA GLU A 7 9.04 67.45 14.43
C GLU A 7 8.40 66.52 15.47
N ILE A 8 8.24 65.26 15.08
CA ILE A 8 8.45 64.08 15.92
C ILE A 8 7.43 63.90 17.06
N VAL A 9 6.35 63.15 16.77
CA VAL A 9 5.80 61.99 17.52
C VAL A 9 4.43 61.68 16.92
N ALA A 10 4.37 60.78 15.93
CA ALA A 10 3.17 60.02 15.55
C ALA A 10 3.52 58.88 14.56
N GLY A 11 4.54 58.09 14.88
CA GLY A 11 4.72 56.78 14.27
C GLY A 11 3.82 55.78 14.99
N CYS A 12 2.66 55.46 14.42
CA CYS A 12 1.90 54.21 14.62
C CYS A 12 0.46 54.29 14.06
N THR A 13 0.26 54.60 12.77
CA THR A 13 -1.04 54.37 12.08
C THR A 13 -0.92 54.59 10.57
N ALA A 14 -0.11 53.78 9.89
CA ALA A 14 -0.09 53.78 8.41
C ALA A 14 0.23 52.38 7.87
N PHE A 15 -0.67 51.43 8.11
CA PHE A 15 -0.61 50.11 7.46
C PHE A 15 -2.00 49.52 7.21
N PHE A 16 -2.95 50.34 6.73
CA PHE A 16 -4.19 49.85 6.15
C PHE A 16 -4.64 50.80 5.02
N HIS A 17 -4.59 50.28 3.80
CA HIS A 17 -5.34 50.66 2.58
C HIS A 17 -4.46 50.78 1.33
N HIS A 18 -4.34 49.69 0.58
CA HIS A 18 -4.47 49.72 -0.89
C HIS A 18 -4.96 48.35 -1.39
N PRO A 19 -6.19 48.25 -1.92
CA PRO A 19 -6.69 47.06 -2.60
C PRO A 19 -6.34 47.12 -4.11
N THR A 20 -6.56 46.00 -4.80
CA THR A 20 -6.51 45.82 -6.28
C THR A 20 -5.13 45.77 -6.93
N GLN A 21 -4.66 44.54 -7.23
CA GLN A 21 -3.99 44.14 -8.49
C GLN A 21 -3.40 42.73 -8.35
N PHE A 22 -4.25 41.69 -8.29
CA PHE A 22 -3.85 40.31 -8.64
C PHE A 22 -5.12 39.53 -9.06
N PHE A 23 -5.73 39.99 -10.15
CA PHE A 23 -6.71 39.23 -10.91
C PHE A 23 -6.11 39.03 -12.31
N VAL A 24 -5.49 37.88 -12.53
CA VAL A 24 -5.25 37.37 -13.89
C VAL A 24 -6.39 36.38 -14.15
N PRO A 25 -7.34 36.67 -15.06
CA PRO A 25 -8.37 35.72 -15.40
C PRO A 25 -7.73 34.57 -16.18
N MET A 26 -7.77 33.37 -15.60
CA MET A 26 -7.35 32.13 -16.27
C MET A 26 -8.38 31.82 -17.35
N GLN A 27 -8.13 32.34 -18.56
CA GLN A 27 -8.92 32.04 -19.74
C GLN A 27 -8.91 30.53 -20.01
N SER A 28 -10.11 30.02 -20.30
CA SER A 28 -10.41 28.67 -20.76
C SER A 28 -9.53 28.30 -21.96
N SER A 29 -8.45 27.58 -21.70
CA SER A 29 -7.65 26.93 -22.73
C SER A 29 -8.08 25.48 -22.82
N PHE A 30 -8.60 25.15 -24.01
CA PHE A 30 -8.80 23.84 -24.62
C PHE A 30 -8.24 22.63 -23.86
N VAL A 31 -9.06 21.58 -23.79
CA VAL A 31 -8.72 20.21 -23.36
C VAL A 31 -7.32 19.83 -23.88
N THR A 32 -6.31 20.08 -23.06
CA THR A 32 -4.94 19.65 -23.32
C THR A 32 -4.91 18.17 -22.97
N SER A 33 -4.51 17.33 -23.92
CA SER A 33 -4.47 15.88 -23.69
C SER A 33 -3.74 15.60 -22.39
N VAL A 34 -4.33 14.78 -21.53
CA VAL A 34 -3.68 14.32 -20.29
C VAL A 34 -2.36 13.61 -20.62
N ALA A 35 -2.18 13.14 -21.87
CA ALA A 35 -0.95 12.58 -22.41
C ALA A 35 0.18 13.62 -22.64
N PRO A 36 1.42 13.35 -22.16
CA PRO A 36 2.63 13.98 -22.66
C PRO A 36 2.81 13.76 -24.17
N ALA A 37 3.39 14.76 -24.83
CA ALA A 37 3.55 14.81 -26.27
C ALA A 37 4.63 13.86 -26.82
N SER A 38 5.61 13.43 -26.01
CA SER A 38 6.70 12.55 -26.45
C SER A 38 6.92 11.30 -25.59
N PRO A 39 7.47 10.21 -26.15
CA PRO A 39 7.82 9.00 -25.39
C PRO A 39 8.76 9.28 -24.20
N VAL A 40 9.74 10.18 -24.37
CA VAL A 40 10.68 10.56 -23.31
C VAL A 40 9.95 11.17 -22.10
N GLN A 41 8.96 12.02 -22.35
CA GLN A 41 8.16 12.62 -21.28
C GLN A 41 7.31 11.58 -20.54
N TRP A 42 6.87 10.50 -21.20
CA TRP A 42 6.20 9.39 -20.54
C TRP A 42 7.13 8.62 -19.60
N HIS A 43 8.37 8.31 -20.01
CA HIS A 43 9.34 7.66 -19.12
C HIS A 43 9.61 8.52 -17.88
N ARG A 44 9.84 9.83 -18.08
CA ARG A 44 10.02 10.78 -16.98
C ARG A 44 8.79 10.82 -16.07
N ARG A 45 7.58 10.85 -16.62
CA ARG A 45 6.33 10.87 -15.85
C ARG A 45 6.17 9.62 -14.99
N VAL A 46 6.35 8.43 -15.57
CA VAL A 46 6.26 7.16 -14.85
C VAL A 46 7.29 7.11 -13.72
N LEU A 47 8.56 7.46 -13.99
CA LEU A 47 9.60 7.45 -12.96
C LEU A 47 9.37 8.49 -11.85
N THR A 48 8.89 9.67 -12.21
CA THR A 48 8.56 10.73 -11.23
C THR A 48 7.46 10.29 -10.28
N LEU A 49 6.56 9.41 -10.74
CA LEU A 49 5.52 8.81 -9.91
C LEU A 49 6.02 7.60 -9.14
N ALA A 50 6.64 6.64 -9.82
CA ALA A 50 7.02 5.36 -9.27
C ALA A 50 8.11 5.48 -8.20
N PHE A 51 9.19 6.24 -8.46
CA PHE A 51 10.35 6.25 -7.56
C PHE A 51 10.01 6.75 -6.13
N PRO A 52 9.26 7.85 -5.93
CA PRO A 52 8.80 8.22 -4.60
C PRO A 52 7.92 7.17 -3.93
N ILE A 53 7.09 6.45 -4.69
CA ILE A 53 6.23 5.39 -4.15
C ILE A 53 7.08 4.17 -3.75
N VAL A 54 8.06 3.77 -4.57
CA VAL A 54 9.02 2.72 -4.24
C VAL A 54 9.72 3.06 -2.92
N LEU A 55 10.23 4.29 -2.79
CA LEU A 55 10.87 4.74 -1.56
C LEU A 55 9.91 4.68 -0.37
N ALA A 56 8.68 5.17 -0.53
CA ALA A 56 7.65 5.12 0.51
C ALA A 56 7.34 3.68 0.94
N ASN A 57 7.21 2.74 -0.01
CA ASN A 57 6.93 1.34 0.30
C ASN A 57 8.12 0.66 1.01
N LEU A 58 9.35 0.95 0.61
CA LEU A 58 10.56 0.39 1.22
C LEU A 58 10.80 0.89 2.65
N THR A 59 10.14 1.97 3.08
CA THR A 59 10.21 2.41 4.48
C THR A 59 9.48 1.47 5.45
N GLN A 60 8.51 0.68 4.98
CA GLN A 60 7.72 -0.21 5.83
C GLN A 60 8.57 -1.33 6.48
N PRO A 61 9.38 -2.11 5.72
CA PRO A 61 10.32 -3.06 6.31
C PRO A 61 11.28 -2.43 7.32
N ILE A 62 11.78 -1.22 7.03
CA ILE A 62 12.71 -0.51 7.91
C ILE A 62 12.02 -0.18 9.23
N LEU A 63 10.78 0.30 9.19
CA LEU A 63 10.01 0.60 10.39
C LEU A 63 9.78 -0.65 11.25
N SER A 64 9.39 -1.76 10.62
CA SER A 64 9.19 -3.03 11.32
C SER A 64 10.48 -3.55 11.97
N ALA A 65 11.64 -3.29 11.34
CA ALA A 65 12.94 -3.64 11.91
C ALA A 65 13.26 -2.79 13.15
N VAL A 66 12.93 -1.50 13.16
CA VAL A 66 13.09 -0.63 14.34
C VAL A 66 12.24 -1.11 15.51
N ASP A 67 10.95 -1.40 15.28
CA ASP A 67 10.05 -1.92 16.32
C ASP A 67 10.60 -3.21 16.94
N THR A 68 11.09 -4.12 16.09
CA THR A 68 11.67 -5.39 16.52
C THR A 68 12.98 -5.17 17.28
N ALA A 69 13.83 -4.26 16.81
CA ALA A 69 15.08 -3.93 17.47
C ALA A 69 14.84 -3.35 18.87
N VAL A 70 13.91 -2.39 19.01
CA VAL A 70 13.56 -1.81 20.31
C VAL A 70 12.98 -2.87 21.25
N ALA A 71 12.10 -3.75 20.75
CA ALA A 71 11.59 -4.87 21.53
C ALA A 71 12.70 -5.82 22.00
N GLY A 72 13.74 -6.04 21.17
CA GLY A 72 14.87 -6.89 21.50
C GLY A 72 15.85 -6.35 22.53
N HIS A 73 15.77 -5.05 22.85
CA HIS A 73 16.55 -4.45 23.94
C HIS A 73 15.81 -4.48 25.29
N LEU A 74 14.59 -5.00 25.33
CA LEU A 74 13.87 -5.26 26.59
C LEU A 74 14.38 -6.55 27.25
N PRO A 75 14.31 -6.68 28.58
CA PRO A 75 15.07 -7.68 29.36
C PRO A 75 14.66 -9.15 29.18
N GLY A 76 13.73 -9.47 28.26
CA GLY A 76 13.16 -10.81 28.10
C GLY A 76 12.80 -11.19 26.65
N PRO A 77 12.97 -12.45 26.23
CA PRO A 77 12.62 -12.91 24.87
C PRO A 77 11.13 -12.83 24.56
N GLU A 78 10.27 -12.85 25.59
CA GLU A 78 8.82 -12.72 25.47
C GLU A 78 8.39 -11.37 24.87
N TYR A 79 9.20 -10.32 24.98
CA TYR A 79 8.88 -9.01 24.42
C TYR A 79 8.95 -9.01 22.89
N ILE A 80 10.00 -9.63 22.33
CA ILE A 80 10.13 -9.81 20.88
C ILE A 80 9.01 -10.71 20.36
N GLY A 81 8.77 -11.83 21.05
CA GLY A 81 7.69 -12.75 20.70
C GLY A 81 6.33 -12.07 20.70
N GLY A 82 6.05 -11.23 21.71
CA GLY A 82 4.80 -10.50 21.83
C GLY A 82 4.57 -9.48 20.70
N VAL A 83 5.60 -8.70 20.34
CA VAL A 83 5.53 -7.75 19.22
C VAL A 83 5.38 -8.48 17.89
N ALA A 84 6.12 -9.57 17.66
CA ALA A 84 6.00 -10.37 16.44
C ALA A 84 4.60 -10.97 16.29
N LEU A 85 4.07 -11.58 17.36
CA LEU A 85 2.75 -12.20 17.37
C LEU A 85 1.63 -11.18 17.19
N GLY A 86 1.70 -10.04 17.90
CA GLY A 86 0.78 -8.93 17.69
C GLY A 86 0.89 -8.33 16.30
N GLY A 87 2.10 -8.26 15.74
CA GLY A 87 2.34 -7.85 14.36
C GLY A 87 1.62 -8.74 13.33
N VAL A 88 1.59 -10.06 13.54
CA VAL A 88 0.81 -10.98 12.70
C VAL A 88 -0.67 -10.63 12.71
N PHE A 89 -1.26 -10.38 13.89
CA PHE A 89 -2.66 -9.95 14.00
C PHE A 89 -2.93 -8.68 13.17
N PHE A 90 -2.11 -7.63 13.34
CA PHE A 90 -2.29 -6.39 12.58
C PHE A 90 -1.98 -6.52 11.09
N ASN A 91 -1.10 -7.44 10.70
CA ASN A 91 -0.87 -7.73 9.29
C ASN A 91 -2.16 -8.28 8.66
N PHE A 92 -2.82 -9.26 9.27
CA PHE A 92 -4.11 -9.76 8.77
C PHE A 92 -5.20 -8.68 8.73
N VAL A 93 -5.30 -7.87 9.79
CA VAL A 93 -6.32 -6.82 9.89
C VAL A 93 -6.02 -5.71 8.86
N PHE A 94 -4.90 -5.00 8.98
CA PHE A 94 -4.63 -3.81 8.17
C PHE A 94 -4.27 -4.14 6.72
N TRP A 95 -3.45 -5.18 6.49
CA TRP A 95 -3.15 -5.58 5.11
C TRP A 95 -4.38 -6.14 4.40
N GLY A 96 -5.26 -6.85 5.13
CA GLY A 96 -6.57 -7.27 4.64
C GLY A 96 -7.45 -6.10 4.19
N PHE A 97 -7.46 -5.00 4.95
CA PHE A 97 -8.18 -3.77 4.60
C PHE A 97 -7.42 -2.82 3.64
N GLY A 98 -6.28 -3.25 3.09
CA GLY A 98 -5.53 -2.50 2.09
C GLY A 98 -6.33 -2.17 0.81
N PHE A 99 -7.46 -2.86 0.60
CA PHE A 99 -8.42 -2.52 -0.45
C PHE A 99 -8.91 -1.07 -0.35
N LEU A 100 -8.96 -0.45 0.84
CA LEU A 100 -9.40 0.93 1.01
C LEU A 100 -8.48 1.88 0.25
N ARG A 101 -7.17 1.62 0.22
CA ARG A 101 -6.21 2.39 -0.59
C ARG A 101 -6.49 2.19 -2.07
N MET A 102 -6.45 0.94 -2.53
CA MET A 102 -6.58 0.56 -3.94
C MET A 102 -7.91 1.04 -4.54
N GLY A 103 -9.01 0.79 -3.84
CA GLY A 103 -10.33 1.20 -4.30
C GLY A 103 -10.54 2.70 -4.34
N THR A 104 -9.96 3.43 -3.39
CA THR A 104 -9.96 4.89 -3.41
C THR A 104 -9.11 5.41 -4.58
N THR A 105 -7.90 4.89 -4.78
CA THR A 105 -7.03 5.31 -5.89
C THR A 105 -7.69 5.09 -7.25
N GLY A 106 -8.30 3.93 -7.51
CA GLY A 106 -9.00 3.66 -8.77
C GLY A 106 -10.15 4.64 -9.04
N LEU A 107 -11.03 4.89 -8.06
CA LEU A 107 -12.15 5.83 -8.22
C LEU A 107 -11.70 7.29 -8.32
N VAL A 108 -10.72 7.70 -7.49
CA VAL A 108 -10.19 9.06 -7.48
C VAL A 108 -9.41 9.37 -8.76
N SER A 109 -8.60 8.44 -9.26
CA SER A 109 -7.83 8.65 -10.49
C SER A 109 -8.74 8.77 -11.71
N GLN A 110 -9.82 7.99 -11.81
CA GLN A 110 -10.81 8.16 -12.87
C GLN A 110 -11.53 9.50 -12.80
N ALA A 111 -12.01 9.90 -11.61
CA ALA A 111 -12.66 11.20 -11.45
C ALA A 111 -11.68 12.35 -11.74
N HIS A 112 -10.42 12.21 -11.34
CA HIS A 112 -9.35 13.17 -11.62
C HIS A 112 -9.08 13.28 -13.13
N GLY A 113 -8.99 12.15 -13.83
CA GLY A 113 -8.81 12.13 -15.30
C GLY A 113 -9.99 12.71 -16.06
N ALA A 114 -11.21 12.51 -15.56
CA ALA A 114 -12.43 13.09 -16.14
C ALA A 114 -12.59 14.60 -15.85
N GLY A 115 -11.76 15.17 -14.97
CA GLY A 115 -11.95 16.55 -14.47
C GLY A 115 -13.15 16.70 -13.52
N ASP A 116 -13.78 15.61 -13.10
CA ASP A 116 -14.98 15.61 -12.25
C ASP A 116 -14.61 15.76 -10.77
N THR A 117 -14.46 17.01 -10.36
CA THR A 117 -14.08 17.36 -8.99
C THR A 117 -15.17 17.01 -7.97
N GLN A 118 -16.44 16.99 -8.37
CA GLN A 118 -17.56 16.66 -7.48
C GLN A 118 -17.60 15.16 -7.20
N ALA A 119 -17.49 14.32 -8.23
CA ALA A 119 -17.39 12.87 -8.07
C ALA A 119 -16.13 12.46 -7.29
N LEU A 120 -15.02 13.18 -7.48
CA LEU A 120 -13.80 12.99 -6.70
C LEU A 120 -14.07 13.21 -5.21
N ARG A 121 -14.61 14.38 -4.83
CA ARG A 121 -14.94 14.71 -3.43
C ARG A 121 -15.89 13.69 -2.81
N ALA A 122 -16.95 13.33 -3.53
CA ALA A 122 -17.93 12.36 -3.06
C ALA A 122 -17.30 10.97 -2.85
N SER A 123 -16.38 10.56 -3.72
CA SER A 123 -15.69 9.26 -3.58
C SER A 123 -14.75 9.24 -2.36
N VAL A 124 -14.00 10.30 -2.13
CA VAL A 124 -13.14 10.44 -0.94
C VAL A 124 -13.97 10.43 0.34
N ALA A 125 -15.08 11.19 0.38
CA ALA A 125 -15.95 11.24 1.55
C ALA A 125 -16.59 9.87 1.88
N ARG A 126 -17.07 9.14 0.87
CA ARG A 126 -17.62 7.79 1.05
C ARG A 126 -16.56 6.79 1.51
N ALA A 127 -15.36 6.86 0.94
CA ALA A 127 -14.24 6.01 1.35
C ALA A 127 -13.80 6.30 2.79
N LEU A 128 -13.73 7.57 3.20
CA LEU A 128 -13.44 7.96 4.58
C LEU A 128 -14.52 7.45 5.53
N LEU A 129 -15.80 7.65 5.20
CA LEU A 129 -16.91 7.13 6.02
C LEU A 129 -16.79 5.62 6.20
N LEU A 130 -16.57 4.88 5.11
CA LEU A 130 -16.38 3.43 5.15
C LEU A 130 -15.18 3.04 6.04
N SER A 131 -14.03 3.69 5.87
CA SER A 131 -12.82 3.38 6.63
C SER A 131 -13.00 3.61 8.14
N LEU A 132 -13.67 4.71 8.51
CA LEU A 132 -13.95 5.04 9.90
C LEU A 132 -14.99 4.09 10.50
N THR A 133 -16.02 3.69 9.73
CA THR A 133 -16.99 2.68 10.17
C THR A 133 -16.34 1.32 10.40
N ILE A 134 -15.48 0.86 9.49
CA ILE A 134 -14.73 -0.40 9.66
C ILE A 134 -13.80 -0.30 10.87
N GLY A 135 -13.05 0.81 11.00
CA GLY A 135 -12.17 1.03 12.14
C GLY A 135 -12.90 1.05 13.48
N ALA A 136 -14.06 1.72 13.55
CA ALA A 136 -14.90 1.71 14.74
C ALA A 136 -15.42 0.31 15.06
N ALA A 137 -15.84 -0.47 14.06
CA ALA A 137 -16.23 -1.85 14.25
C ALA A 137 -15.08 -2.72 14.80
N LEU A 138 -13.84 -2.53 14.32
CA LEU A 138 -12.66 -3.20 14.86
C LEU A 138 -12.39 -2.83 16.33
N LEU A 139 -12.60 -1.58 16.72
CA LEU A 139 -12.47 -1.16 18.12
C LEU A 139 -13.52 -1.81 19.02
N VAL A 140 -14.76 -1.90 18.56
CA VAL A 140 -15.84 -2.58 19.30
C VAL A 140 -15.56 -4.07 19.44
N LEU A 141 -15.03 -4.70 18.39
CA LEU A 141 -14.73 -6.13 18.34
C LEU A 141 -13.31 -6.48 18.82
N GLN A 142 -12.55 -5.53 19.37
CA GLN A 142 -11.12 -5.70 19.65
C GLN A 142 -10.84 -6.90 20.57
N VAL A 143 -11.60 -7.05 21.66
CA VAL A 143 -11.36 -8.07 22.69
C VAL A 143 -11.54 -9.49 22.12
N PRO A 144 -12.70 -9.84 21.52
CA PRO A 144 -12.84 -11.16 20.91
C PRO A 144 -11.88 -11.37 19.73
N ALA A 145 -11.64 -10.35 18.90
CA ALA A 145 -10.74 -10.48 17.75
C ALA A 145 -9.29 -10.80 18.17
N ILE A 146 -8.77 -10.10 19.17
CA ILE A 146 -7.41 -10.32 19.70
C ILE A 146 -7.34 -11.71 20.33
N ARG A 147 -8.25 -12.05 21.26
CA ARG A 147 -8.21 -13.32 21.98
C ARG A 147 -8.32 -14.53 21.05
N ILE A 148 -9.27 -14.51 20.10
CA ILE A 148 -9.45 -15.62 19.15
C ILE A 148 -8.19 -15.77 18.30
N THR A 149 -7.64 -14.67 17.80
CA THR A 149 -6.45 -14.74 16.93
C THR A 149 -5.23 -15.27 17.69
N LEU A 150 -4.97 -14.77 18.89
CA LEU A 150 -3.83 -15.22 19.69
C LEU A 150 -3.99 -16.68 20.13
N ALA A 151 -5.20 -17.11 20.49
CA ALA A 151 -5.48 -18.51 20.83
C ALA A 151 -5.23 -19.45 19.64
N LEU A 152 -5.59 -19.04 18.42
CA LEU A 152 -5.33 -19.82 17.20
C LEU A 152 -3.84 -19.93 16.84
N LEU A 153 -3.02 -18.97 17.28
CA LEU A 153 -1.59 -18.95 16.98
C LEU A 153 -0.74 -19.83 17.92
N GLY A 154 -1.29 -20.25 19.07
CA GLY A 154 -0.70 -21.29 19.92
C GLY A 154 0.66 -20.96 20.56
N ALA A 155 0.90 -19.68 20.90
CA ALA A 155 2.14 -19.25 21.54
C ALA A 155 2.16 -19.57 23.05
N SER A 156 3.34 -19.48 23.69
CA SER A 156 3.46 -19.61 25.15
C SER A 156 2.67 -18.53 25.89
N GLU A 157 2.34 -18.78 27.16
CA GLU A 157 1.52 -17.84 27.94
C GLU A 157 2.19 -16.46 28.11
N SER A 158 3.50 -16.44 28.34
CA SER A 158 4.27 -15.19 28.49
C SER A 158 4.26 -14.35 27.21
N VAL A 159 4.48 -14.98 26.05
CA VAL A 159 4.43 -14.33 24.74
C VAL A 159 3.02 -13.84 24.41
N THR A 160 2.01 -14.68 24.69
CA THR A 160 0.60 -14.33 24.47
C THR A 160 0.21 -13.09 25.28
N ARG A 161 0.63 -13.02 26.55
CA ARG A 161 0.40 -11.86 27.41
C ARG A 161 1.04 -10.59 26.85
N MET A 162 2.29 -10.67 26.37
CA MET A 162 2.95 -9.52 25.74
C MET A 162 2.28 -9.11 24.42
N ALA A 163 1.81 -10.07 23.63
CA ALA A 163 1.04 -9.80 22.43
C ALA A 163 -0.31 -9.13 22.72
N GLU A 164 -1.01 -9.52 23.80
CA GLU A 164 -2.24 -8.84 24.24
C GLU A 164 -1.97 -7.38 24.63
N VAL A 165 -0.93 -7.13 25.42
CA VAL A 165 -0.51 -5.77 25.80
C VAL A 165 -0.20 -4.93 24.56
N TYR A 166 0.57 -5.48 23.62
CA TYR A 166 0.83 -4.84 22.34
C TYR A 166 -0.44 -4.51 21.57
N CYS A 167 -1.34 -5.50 21.42
CA CYS A 167 -2.53 -5.38 20.62
C CYS A 167 -3.53 -4.37 21.19
N HIS A 168 -3.74 -4.37 22.50
CA HIS A 168 -4.62 -3.41 23.15
C HIS A 168 -4.08 -1.98 23.07
N ALA A 169 -2.77 -1.78 23.08
CA ALA A 169 -2.17 -0.47 22.87
C ALA A 169 -2.30 -0.02 21.41
N ARG A 170 -2.03 -0.92 20.45
CA ARG A 170 -2.00 -0.60 19.01
C ARG A 170 -3.38 -0.48 18.36
N ILE A 171 -4.40 -1.20 18.83
CA ILE A 171 -5.70 -1.29 18.15
C ILE A 171 -6.43 0.06 18.02
N TRP A 172 -6.14 1.01 18.92
CA TRP A 172 -6.62 2.40 18.83
C TRP A 172 -6.21 3.12 17.53
N SER A 173 -5.17 2.63 16.85
CA SER A 173 -4.79 3.08 15.51
C SER A 173 -5.85 2.78 14.44
N ALA A 174 -6.70 1.75 14.61
CA ALA A 174 -7.46 1.15 13.52
C ALA A 174 -8.29 2.15 12.70
N PRO A 175 -9.11 3.06 13.29
CA PRO A 175 -9.84 4.05 12.49
C PRO A 175 -8.93 4.97 11.69
N PHE A 176 -7.81 5.38 12.27
CA PHE A 176 -6.89 6.35 11.69
C PHE A 176 -5.96 5.72 10.64
N ALA A 177 -5.47 4.50 10.90
CA ALA A 177 -4.69 3.72 9.95
C ALA A 177 -5.49 3.42 8.67
N LEU A 178 -6.75 2.99 8.82
CA LEU A 178 -7.62 2.74 7.67
C LEU A 178 -8.00 4.02 6.93
N ALA A 179 -8.21 5.13 7.65
CA ALA A 179 -8.42 6.43 7.02
C ALA A 179 -7.15 6.95 6.31
N ASN A 180 -5.95 6.67 6.84
CA ASN A 180 -4.68 6.96 6.18
C ASN A 180 -4.56 6.21 4.84
N TYR A 181 -5.07 4.97 4.72
CA TYR A 181 -5.15 4.30 3.42
C TYR A 181 -6.02 5.06 2.42
N VAL A 182 -7.14 5.64 2.84
CA VAL A 182 -7.99 6.45 1.98
C VAL A 182 -7.30 7.76 1.59
N VAL A 183 -6.64 8.43 2.53
CA VAL A 183 -5.86 9.65 2.23
C VAL A 183 -4.74 9.35 1.25
N LEU A 184 -3.93 8.33 1.52
CA LEU A 184 -2.85 7.88 0.65
C LEU A 184 -3.40 7.53 -0.73
N GLY A 185 -4.49 6.76 -0.78
CA GLY A 185 -5.14 6.37 -2.01
C GLY A 185 -5.64 7.57 -2.82
N THR A 186 -6.14 8.60 -2.15
CA THR A 186 -6.56 9.87 -2.76
C THR A 186 -5.38 10.65 -3.33
N LEU A 187 -4.29 10.78 -2.58
CA LEU A 187 -3.08 11.49 -3.03
C LEU A 187 -2.46 10.79 -4.25
N LEU A 188 -2.37 9.45 -4.22
CA LEU A 188 -1.90 8.65 -5.36
C LEU A 188 -2.83 8.76 -6.57
N GLY A 189 -4.14 8.69 -6.36
CA GLY A 189 -5.12 8.83 -7.44
C GLY A 189 -5.07 10.19 -8.14
N ARG A 190 -4.73 11.25 -7.39
CA ARG A 190 -4.46 12.60 -7.91
C ARG A 190 -3.04 12.80 -8.42
N GLN A 191 -2.23 11.73 -8.50
CA GLN A 191 -0.83 11.75 -8.93
C GLN A 191 0.09 12.64 -8.05
N GLN A 192 -0.27 12.87 -6.79
CA GLN A 192 0.46 13.72 -5.84
C GLN A 192 1.46 12.94 -4.98
N VAL A 193 2.35 12.19 -5.66
CA VAL A 193 3.26 11.23 -5.01
C VAL A 193 4.21 11.85 -4.00
N ARG A 194 4.59 13.12 -4.16
CA ARG A 194 5.46 13.82 -3.19
C ARG A 194 4.76 14.03 -1.86
N ARG A 195 3.45 14.31 -1.89
CA ARG A 195 2.62 14.47 -0.68
C ARG A 195 2.32 13.10 -0.05
N ALA A 196 2.12 12.08 -0.87
CA ALA A 196 2.02 10.70 -0.40
C ALA A 196 3.30 10.25 0.33
N LEU A 197 4.48 10.52 -0.26
CA LEU A 197 5.77 10.24 0.38
C LEU A 197 5.94 11.05 1.67
N LEU A 198 5.61 12.35 1.66
CA LEU A 198 5.66 13.19 2.86
C LEU A 198 4.80 12.60 3.98
N LEU A 199 3.57 12.19 3.68
CA LEU A 199 2.67 11.56 4.65
C LEU A 199 3.29 10.29 5.24
N GLN A 200 3.84 9.39 4.41
CA GLN A 200 4.42 8.15 4.88
C GLN A 200 5.68 8.36 5.72
N VAL A 201 6.58 9.24 5.26
CA VAL A 201 7.81 9.59 5.99
C VAL A 201 7.47 10.27 7.32
N PHE A 202 6.44 11.12 7.35
CA PHE A 202 5.97 11.75 8.57
C PHE A 202 5.44 10.71 9.56
N ILE A 203 4.54 9.80 9.13
CA ILE A 203 4.01 8.73 9.98
C ILE A 203 5.16 7.90 10.57
N ASN A 204 6.10 7.46 9.73
CA ASN A 204 7.20 6.63 10.19
C ASN A 204 8.16 7.38 11.13
N THR A 205 8.42 8.66 10.87
CA THR A 205 9.27 9.49 11.74
C THR A 205 8.61 9.70 13.10
N VAL A 206 7.30 10.03 13.12
CA VAL A 206 6.54 10.18 14.37
C VAL A 206 6.52 8.86 15.13
N ASN A 207 6.32 7.73 14.44
CA ASN A 207 6.37 6.40 15.04
C ASN A 207 7.74 6.17 15.71
N MET A 208 8.83 6.33 14.96
CA MET A 208 10.18 6.08 15.47
C MET A 208 10.50 6.94 16.71
N ILE A 209 10.18 8.24 16.65
CA ILE A 209 10.37 9.15 17.80
C ILE A 209 9.52 8.69 18.99
N ALA A 210 8.24 8.39 18.76
CA ALA A 210 7.32 7.97 19.81
C ALA A 210 7.72 6.62 20.43
N VAL A 211 8.21 5.66 19.64
CA VAL A 211 8.71 4.36 20.13
C VAL A 211 9.89 4.60 21.07
N LEU A 212 10.88 5.40 20.66
CA LEU A 212 12.04 5.71 21.50
C LEU A 212 11.62 6.45 22.79
N SER A 213 10.74 7.44 22.69
CA SER A 213 10.28 8.20 23.86
C SER A 213 9.45 7.36 24.84
N LEU A 214 8.49 6.57 24.36
CA LEU A 214 7.60 5.80 25.24
C LEU A 214 8.27 4.55 25.81
N VAL A 215 9.15 3.90 25.05
CA VAL A 215 9.84 2.68 25.51
C VAL A 215 11.07 3.04 26.36
N LEU A 216 11.98 3.87 25.85
CA LEU A 216 13.23 4.19 26.57
C LEU A 216 13.03 5.28 27.61
N GLY A 217 12.18 6.28 27.34
CA GLY A 217 11.93 7.40 28.24
C GLY A 217 10.91 7.09 29.34
N ALA A 218 9.76 6.53 28.96
CA ALA A 218 8.66 6.24 29.90
C ALA A 218 8.60 4.78 30.39
N GLY A 219 9.47 3.89 29.90
CA GLY A 219 9.54 2.50 30.36
C GLY A 219 8.30 1.65 30.03
N MET A 220 7.49 2.04 29.04
CA MET A 220 6.20 1.39 28.74
C MET A 220 6.32 0.02 28.05
N GLY A 221 7.55 -0.44 27.80
CA GLY A 221 7.84 -1.75 27.19
C GLY A 221 7.08 -1.96 25.87
N VAL A 222 6.57 -3.19 25.67
CA VAL A 222 5.85 -3.59 24.46
C VAL A 222 4.56 -2.79 24.22
N GLY A 223 3.86 -2.39 25.29
CA GLY A 223 2.70 -1.50 25.19
C GLY A 223 3.07 -0.12 24.63
N GLY A 224 4.27 0.38 24.97
CA GLY A 224 4.83 1.62 24.41
C GLY A 224 5.01 1.56 22.90
N ILE A 225 5.47 0.43 22.35
CA ILE A 225 5.64 0.22 20.89
C ILE A 225 4.27 0.28 20.19
N GLY A 226 3.28 -0.41 20.75
CA GLY A 226 1.92 -0.40 20.21
C GLY A 226 1.28 1.00 20.25
N ALA A 227 1.40 1.70 21.39
CA ALA A 227 0.89 3.05 21.58
C ALA A 227 1.59 4.09 20.67
N ALA A 228 2.91 3.97 20.49
CA ALA A 228 3.66 4.82 19.59
C ALA A 228 3.17 4.71 18.14
N THR A 229 2.85 3.49 17.71
CA THR A 229 2.28 3.27 16.38
C THR A 229 0.89 3.88 16.24
N ALA A 230 0.03 3.75 17.26
CA ALA A 230 -1.27 4.39 17.26
C ALA A 230 -1.18 5.92 17.23
N LEU A 231 -0.26 6.52 17.99
CA LEU A 231 -0.02 7.95 17.96
C LEU A 231 0.43 8.43 16.58
N ALA A 232 1.31 7.67 15.92
CA ALA A 232 1.80 7.97 14.58
C ALA A 232 0.68 7.94 13.52
N ASP A 233 -0.23 6.95 13.59
CA ASP A 233 -1.37 6.89 12.68
C ASP A 233 -2.36 8.03 12.90
N ILE A 234 -2.61 8.43 14.16
CA ILE A 234 -3.45 9.58 14.51
C ILE A 234 -2.84 10.88 13.96
N ALA A 235 -1.55 11.10 14.21
CA ALA A 235 -0.82 12.26 13.72
C ALA A 235 -0.79 12.28 12.17
N GLY A 236 -0.56 11.12 11.56
CA GLY A 236 -0.63 10.92 10.12
C GLY A 236 -1.98 11.32 9.54
N PHE A 237 -3.07 10.88 10.17
CA PHE A 237 -4.41 11.22 9.72
C PHE A 237 -4.69 12.71 9.84
N ALA A 238 -4.25 13.36 10.91
CA ALA A 238 -4.36 14.81 11.07
C ALA A 238 -3.61 15.57 9.95
N LEU A 239 -2.36 15.19 9.66
CA LEU A 239 -1.61 15.75 8.53
C LEU A 239 -2.30 15.46 7.19
N GLY A 240 -2.79 14.24 7.00
CA GLY A 240 -3.50 13.81 5.80
C GLY A 240 -4.75 14.66 5.54
N MET A 241 -5.57 14.87 6.55
CA MET A 241 -6.75 15.72 6.48
C MET A 241 -6.39 17.19 6.22
N LEU A 242 -5.31 17.70 6.84
CA LEU A 242 -4.78 19.04 6.54
C LEU A 242 -4.37 19.16 5.07
N LEU A 243 -3.63 18.18 4.53
CA LEU A 243 -3.22 18.16 3.13
C LEU A 243 -4.41 18.13 2.16
N LEU A 244 -5.47 17.38 2.48
CA LEU A 244 -6.70 17.37 1.69
C LEU A 244 -7.47 18.69 1.81
N TRP A 245 -7.53 19.27 3.00
CA TRP A 245 -8.23 20.53 3.27
C TRP A 245 -7.58 21.72 2.57
N LEU A 246 -6.25 21.79 2.54
CA LEU A 246 -5.47 22.82 1.82
C LEU A 246 -5.66 22.76 0.29
N GLN A 247 -6.17 21.64 -0.22
CA GLN A 247 -6.39 21.41 -1.64
C GLN A 247 -7.86 21.29 -2.02
N ARG A 248 -8.74 21.65 -1.10
CA ARG A 248 -10.17 21.63 -1.39
C ARG A 248 -10.45 22.63 -2.51
N PRO A 249 -11.30 22.27 -3.48
CA PRO A 249 -11.74 23.23 -4.49
C PRO A 249 -12.52 24.34 -3.79
N MET A 250 -12.20 25.59 -4.13
CA MET A 250 -12.94 26.76 -3.68
C MET A 250 -14.18 26.97 -4.55
N GLY A 251 -15.28 27.44 -3.97
CA GLY A 251 -16.49 27.82 -4.71
C GLY A 251 -17.46 26.69 -5.06
N LEU A 252 -17.19 25.43 -4.68
CA LEU A 252 -18.18 24.35 -4.81
C LEU A 252 -19.07 24.25 -3.56
N PRO A 253 -20.36 23.92 -3.72
CA PRO A 253 -21.24 23.70 -2.57
C PRO A 253 -20.79 22.51 -1.71
N PRO A 254 -21.20 22.45 -0.44
CA PRO A 254 -21.07 21.25 0.40
C PRO A 254 -21.73 20.05 -0.29
N LEU A 255 -21.17 18.86 -0.07
CA LEU A 255 -21.78 17.63 -0.56
C LEU A 255 -23.15 17.43 0.11
N THR A 256 -24.17 17.17 -0.70
CA THR A 256 -25.50 16.87 -0.17
C THR A 256 -25.56 15.45 0.37
N ARG A 257 -26.51 15.18 1.28
CA ARG A 257 -26.75 13.80 1.76
C ARG A 257 -27.12 12.85 0.62
N ALA A 258 -27.84 13.33 -0.39
CA ALA A 258 -28.24 12.54 -1.56
C ALA A 258 -27.01 12.10 -2.39
N GLU A 259 -26.05 12.99 -2.61
CA GLU A 259 -24.79 12.67 -3.30
C GLU A 259 -23.92 11.70 -2.49
N LEU A 260 -23.84 11.90 -1.17
CA LEU A 260 -23.03 11.07 -0.29
C LEU A 260 -23.61 9.66 -0.13
N LEU A 261 -24.94 9.53 -0.08
CA LEU A 261 -25.67 8.28 0.13
C LEU A 261 -26.23 7.68 -1.16
N ALA A 262 -25.78 8.16 -2.33
CA ALA A 262 -26.21 7.64 -3.61
C ALA A 262 -26.00 6.13 -3.72
N ARG A 263 -27.10 5.38 -3.89
CA ARG A 263 -27.11 3.90 -3.83
C ARG A 263 -26.16 3.26 -4.83
N ASP A 264 -26.16 3.73 -6.07
CA ASP A 264 -25.29 3.18 -7.12
C ASP A 264 -23.82 3.45 -6.85
N ALA A 265 -23.51 4.62 -6.28
CA ALA A 265 -22.16 5.01 -5.94
C ALA A 265 -21.60 4.16 -4.77
N TRP A 266 -22.44 3.83 -3.78
CA TRP A 266 -22.11 2.87 -2.73
C TRP A 266 -21.99 1.44 -3.24
N ARG A 267 -22.91 1.00 -4.10
CA ARG A 267 -22.84 -0.34 -4.71
C ARG A 267 -21.53 -0.52 -5.48
N ARG A 268 -21.12 0.49 -6.27
CA ARG A 268 -19.84 0.47 -6.99
C ARG A 268 -18.65 0.43 -6.03
N LEU A 269 -18.64 1.25 -4.98
CA LEU A 269 -17.58 1.28 -3.98
C LEU A 269 -17.46 -0.06 -3.23
N MET A 270 -18.58 -0.60 -2.74
CA MET A 270 -18.62 -1.88 -2.03
C MET A 270 -18.19 -3.03 -2.94
N GLY A 271 -18.77 -3.15 -4.13
CA GLY A 271 -18.42 -4.22 -5.07
C GLY A 271 -16.92 -4.24 -5.40
N LEU A 272 -16.35 -3.07 -5.64
CA LEU A 272 -14.92 -2.92 -5.90
C LEU A 272 -14.07 -3.37 -4.69
N ASN A 273 -14.42 -2.90 -3.50
CA ASN A 273 -13.70 -3.22 -2.27
C ASN A 273 -13.82 -4.71 -1.88
N THR A 274 -15.01 -5.30 -2.04
CA THR A 274 -15.23 -6.73 -1.80
C THR A 274 -14.41 -7.59 -2.74
N ASP A 275 -14.36 -7.25 -4.03
CA ASP A 275 -13.54 -7.99 -5.00
C ASP A 275 -12.05 -7.96 -4.63
N ILE A 276 -11.52 -6.79 -4.25
CA ILE A 276 -10.11 -6.66 -3.84
C ILE A 276 -9.86 -7.40 -2.53
N PHE A 277 -10.76 -7.29 -1.54
CA PHE A 277 -10.64 -7.99 -0.26
C PHE A 277 -10.57 -9.51 -0.46
N LEU A 278 -11.51 -10.08 -1.22
CA LEU A 278 -11.52 -11.51 -1.50
C LEU A 278 -10.29 -11.95 -2.30
N ARG A 279 -9.80 -11.12 -3.24
CA ARG A 279 -8.55 -11.37 -3.98
C ARG A 279 -7.35 -11.42 -3.03
N THR A 280 -7.28 -10.53 -2.06
CA THR A 280 -6.23 -10.52 -1.04
C THR A 280 -6.34 -11.73 -0.11
N LEU A 281 -7.54 -12.16 0.27
CA LEU A 281 -7.73 -13.39 1.04
C LEU A 281 -7.24 -14.64 0.29
N CYS A 282 -7.50 -14.76 -1.02
CA CYS A 282 -6.95 -15.86 -1.82
C CYS A 282 -5.41 -15.87 -1.81
N LEU A 283 -4.79 -14.70 -1.93
CA LEU A 283 -3.33 -14.55 -1.87
C LEU A 283 -2.77 -14.95 -0.50
N LEU A 284 -3.39 -14.47 0.58
CA LEU A 284 -3.00 -14.82 1.95
C LEU A 284 -3.18 -16.32 2.23
N ALA A 285 -4.26 -16.93 1.73
CA ALA A 285 -4.49 -18.35 1.87
C ALA A 285 -3.43 -19.19 1.14
N ALA A 286 -2.96 -18.74 -0.03
CA ALA A 286 -1.85 -19.38 -0.75
C ALA A 286 -0.53 -19.31 0.04
N PHE A 287 -0.19 -18.14 0.61
CA PHE A 287 1.00 -18.02 1.47
C PHE A 287 0.90 -18.82 2.77
N GLY A 288 -0.27 -18.82 3.42
CA GLY A 288 -0.53 -19.63 4.60
C GLY A 288 -0.40 -21.12 4.32
N TRP A 289 -0.90 -21.58 3.16
CA TRP A 289 -0.70 -22.96 2.71
C TRP A 289 0.77 -23.27 2.44
N PHE A 290 1.50 -22.37 1.76
CA PHE A 290 2.93 -22.53 1.51
C PHE A 290 3.73 -22.69 2.81
N ALA A 291 3.47 -21.84 3.81
CA ALA A 291 4.09 -21.94 5.12
C ALA A 291 3.76 -23.28 5.82
N ARG A 292 2.48 -23.68 5.84
CA ARG A 292 2.04 -24.96 6.42
C ARG A 292 2.69 -26.16 5.73
N ALA A 293 2.76 -26.14 4.40
CA ALA A 293 3.38 -27.19 3.61
C ALA A 293 4.90 -27.26 3.82
N GLY A 294 5.56 -26.11 4.01
CA GLY A 294 6.96 -26.02 4.43
C GLY A 294 7.19 -26.60 5.82
N ALA A 295 6.34 -26.27 6.80
CA ALA A 295 6.44 -26.77 8.18
C ALA A 295 6.39 -28.30 8.27
N LYS A 296 5.54 -28.95 7.46
CA LYS A 296 5.46 -30.42 7.39
C LYS A 296 6.77 -31.09 6.91
N GLN A 297 7.67 -30.35 6.28
CA GLN A 297 8.96 -30.84 5.80
C GLN A 297 10.11 -30.60 6.81
N GLY A 298 9.79 -30.06 7.99
CA GLY A 298 10.74 -29.81 9.08
C GLY A 298 11.13 -28.34 9.24
N ASP A 299 11.61 -28.01 10.44
CA ASP A 299 11.84 -26.63 10.88
C ASP A 299 12.91 -25.90 10.06
N VAL A 300 13.95 -26.61 9.62
CA VAL A 300 15.02 -26.04 8.78
C VAL A 300 14.46 -25.59 7.43
N VAL A 301 13.60 -26.41 6.81
CA VAL A 301 12.97 -26.09 5.51
C VAL A 301 11.99 -24.93 5.67
N LEU A 302 11.20 -24.92 6.75
CA LEU A 302 10.30 -23.82 7.08
C LEU A 302 11.07 -22.50 7.24
N ALA A 303 12.17 -22.50 8.01
CA ALA A 303 12.99 -21.32 8.23
C ALA A 303 13.65 -20.81 6.93
N ALA A 304 14.19 -21.72 6.11
CA ALA A 304 14.75 -21.38 4.81
C ALA A 304 13.69 -20.76 3.88
N ASN A 305 12.50 -21.35 3.85
CA ASN A 305 11.37 -20.84 3.07
C ASN A 305 10.92 -19.46 3.54
N ALA A 306 10.81 -19.22 4.85
CA ALA A 306 10.47 -17.91 5.40
C ALA A 306 11.50 -16.84 5.01
N LEU A 307 12.80 -17.18 5.06
CA LEU A 307 13.88 -16.29 4.64
C LEU A 307 13.76 -15.94 3.15
N LEU A 308 13.53 -16.92 2.28
CA LEU A 308 13.36 -16.70 0.84
C LEU A 308 12.04 -15.95 0.52
N LEU A 309 10.97 -16.16 1.30
CA LEU A 309 9.75 -15.36 1.19
C LEU A 309 9.96 -13.90 1.62
N ASN A 310 10.94 -13.59 2.49
CA ASN A 310 11.31 -12.19 2.75
C ASN A 310 11.91 -11.52 1.51
N PHE A 311 12.62 -12.25 0.65
CA PHE A 311 13.09 -11.71 -0.63
C PHE A 311 11.91 -11.33 -1.51
N LEU A 312 10.90 -12.22 -1.60
CA LEU A 312 9.65 -11.94 -2.30
C LEU A 312 8.96 -10.68 -1.74
N THR A 313 8.82 -10.57 -0.42
CA THR A 313 8.18 -9.42 0.22
C THR A 313 8.94 -8.11 -0.08
N PHE A 314 10.27 -8.14 0.00
CA PHE A 314 11.10 -6.98 -0.29
C PHE A 314 10.98 -6.54 -1.75
N MET A 315 11.05 -7.48 -2.70
CA MET A 315 10.85 -7.17 -4.12
C MET A 315 9.43 -6.65 -4.37
N ALA A 316 8.41 -7.17 -3.66
CA ALA A 316 7.02 -6.78 -3.83
C ALA A 316 6.82 -5.31 -3.47
N TYR A 317 7.38 -4.84 -2.34
CA TYR A 317 7.36 -3.42 -1.98
C TYR A 317 7.98 -2.53 -3.07
N GLY A 318 9.07 -2.99 -3.69
CA GLY A 318 9.71 -2.32 -4.81
C GLY A 318 8.86 -2.30 -6.09
N LEU A 319 8.38 -3.46 -6.54
CA LEU A 319 7.58 -3.58 -7.76
C LEU A 319 6.21 -2.91 -7.64
N ASP A 320 5.61 -2.90 -6.45
CA ASP A 320 4.35 -2.22 -6.17
C ASP A 320 4.42 -0.71 -6.44
N GLY A 321 5.60 -0.09 -6.31
CA GLY A 321 5.76 1.33 -6.65
C GLY A 321 5.47 1.62 -8.13
N PHE A 322 5.87 0.72 -9.02
CA PHE A 322 5.53 0.83 -10.44
C PHE A 322 4.06 0.46 -10.71
N ALA A 323 3.53 -0.54 -10.01
CA ALA A 323 2.12 -0.92 -10.10
C ALA A 323 1.19 0.23 -9.67
N HIS A 324 1.50 0.95 -8.60
CA HIS A 324 0.73 2.11 -8.13
C HIS A 324 0.82 3.30 -9.10
N ALA A 325 1.98 3.49 -9.75
CA ALA A 325 2.10 4.46 -10.82
C ALA A 325 1.23 4.09 -12.03
N ALA A 326 1.22 2.80 -12.43
CA ALA A 326 0.33 2.29 -13.47
C ALA A 326 -1.14 2.49 -13.08
N GLU A 327 -1.52 2.16 -11.84
CA GLU A 327 -2.86 2.34 -11.28
C GLU A 327 -3.39 3.77 -11.44
N ALA A 328 -2.59 4.76 -11.01
CA ALA A 328 -2.98 6.17 -11.09
C ALA A 328 -3.04 6.68 -12.55
N LEU A 329 -2.08 6.29 -13.40
CA LEU A 329 -2.03 6.74 -14.80
C LEU A 329 -3.11 6.10 -15.66
N VAL A 330 -3.35 4.78 -15.49
CA VAL A 330 -4.41 4.05 -16.19
C VAL A 330 -5.76 4.57 -15.77
N GLY A 331 -6.01 4.75 -14.47
CA GLY A 331 -7.27 5.32 -14.00
C GLY A 331 -7.53 6.72 -14.54
N ALA A 332 -6.52 7.59 -14.54
CA ALA A 332 -6.65 8.92 -15.15
C ALA A 332 -6.92 8.87 -16.66
N ALA A 333 -6.22 8.01 -17.41
CA ALA A 333 -6.47 7.85 -18.84
C ALA A 333 -7.87 7.30 -19.14
N MET A 334 -8.36 6.34 -18.35
CA MET A 334 -9.71 5.80 -18.45
C MET A 334 -10.78 6.86 -18.14
N GLY A 335 -10.56 7.67 -17.10
CA GLY A 335 -11.42 8.79 -16.73
C GLY A 335 -11.50 9.86 -17.83
N ALA A 336 -10.35 10.21 -18.41
CA ALA A 336 -10.24 11.16 -19.52
C ALA A 336 -10.74 10.59 -20.86
N ARG A 337 -11.07 9.29 -20.91
CA ARG A 337 -11.37 8.52 -22.13
C ARG A 337 -10.27 8.59 -23.19
N ASP A 338 -9.02 8.75 -22.76
CA ASP A 338 -7.86 8.89 -23.65
C ASP A 338 -7.17 7.54 -23.88
N ARG A 339 -7.46 6.92 -25.03
CA ARG A 339 -6.88 5.62 -25.42
C ARG A 339 -5.37 5.69 -25.69
N ALA A 340 -4.85 6.84 -26.14
CA ALA A 340 -3.43 7.00 -26.41
C ALA A 340 -2.66 7.07 -25.08
N ALA A 341 -3.16 7.87 -24.13
CA ALA A 341 -2.62 7.93 -22.77
C ALA A 341 -2.66 6.56 -22.09
N LEU A 342 -3.76 5.83 -22.23
CA LEU A 342 -3.90 4.49 -21.66
C LEU A 342 -2.83 3.53 -22.17
N ARG A 343 -2.63 3.47 -23.49
CA ARG A 343 -1.61 2.60 -24.11
C ARG A 343 -0.20 2.97 -23.65
N MET A 344 0.11 4.27 -23.59
CA MET A 344 1.42 4.73 -23.15
C MET A 344 1.66 4.48 -21.66
N ALA A 345 0.66 4.71 -20.82
CA ALA A 345 0.71 4.40 -19.39
C ALA A 345 1.04 2.92 -19.17
N ILE A 346 0.31 2.01 -19.82
CA ILE A 346 0.54 0.56 -19.69
C ILE A 346 1.93 0.18 -20.23
N ARG A 347 2.30 0.63 -21.44
CA ARG A 347 3.56 0.24 -22.08
C ARG A 347 4.80 0.70 -21.29
N VAL A 348 4.82 1.97 -20.88
CA VAL A 348 5.98 2.56 -20.21
C VAL A 348 6.09 2.10 -18.76
N SER A 349 4.97 1.95 -18.04
CA SER A 349 5.02 1.35 -16.69
C SER A 349 5.44 -0.12 -16.75
N THR A 350 4.94 -0.91 -17.70
CA THR A 350 5.36 -2.31 -17.87
C THR A 350 6.86 -2.42 -18.15
N PHE A 351 7.42 -1.55 -19.01
CA PHE A 351 8.86 -1.52 -19.27
C PHE A 351 9.68 -1.33 -17.99
N TRP A 352 9.34 -0.34 -17.16
CA TRP A 352 10.05 -0.09 -15.91
C TRP A 352 9.82 -1.17 -14.85
N SER A 353 8.61 -1.74 -14.77
CA SER A 353 8.31 -2.88 -13.90
C SER A 353 9.18 -4.10 -14.27
N VAL A 354 9.27 -4.43 -15.56
CA VAL A 354 10.10 -5.56 -16.06
C VAL A 354 11.57 -5.30 -15.83
N LEU A 355 12.05 -4.07 -16.06
CA LEU A 355 13.44 -3.70 -15.77
C LEU A 355 13.74 -3.83 -14.27
N GLY A 356 12.87 -3.30 -13.40
CA GLY A 356 13.00 -3.42 -11.96
C GLY A 356 13.02 -4.88 -11.49
N ALA A 357 12.14 -5.72 -12.06
CA ALA A 357 12.11 -7.15 -11.79
C ALA A 357 13.40 -7.85 -12.25
N GLY A 358 13.93 -7.50 -13.42
CA GLY A 358 15.22 -7.99 -13.91
C GLY A 358 16.37 -7.62 -12.98
N LEU A 359 16.38 -6.39 -12.43
CA LEU A 359 17.37 -5.95 -11.45
C LEU A 359 17.28 -6.72 -10.14
N PHE A 360 16.07 -6.96 -9.61
CA PHE A 360 15.89 -7.80 -8.42
C PHE A 360 16.32 -9.25 -8.67
N ALA A 361 15.97 -9.83 -9.82
CA ALA A 361 16.38 -11.18 -10.18
C ALA A 361 17.91 -11.31 -10.28
N ALA A 362 18.57 -10.35 -10.94
CA ALA A 362 20.02 -10.29 -11.03
C ALA A 362 20.67 -10.13 -9.64
N ALA A 363 20.13 -9.25 -8.79
CA ALA A 363 20.63 -9.08 -7.42
C ALA A 363 20.51 -10.37 -6.60
N TYR A 364 19.39 -11.09 -6.68
CA TYR A 364 19.21 -12.35 -5.97
C TYR A 364 20.05 -13.49 -6.54
N ALA A 365 20.25 -13.54 -7.86
CA ALA A 365 21.11 -14.54 -8.48
C ALA A 365 22.59 -14.33 -8.14
N LEU A 366 23.08 -13.07 -8.16
CA LEU A 366 24.49 -12.75 -7.97
C LEU A 366 24.89 -12.57 -6.50
N ALA A 367 24.02 -11.98 -5.69
CA ALA A 367 24.31 -11.64 -4.30
C ALA A 367 23.44 -12.41 -3.29
N GLY A 368 22.51 -13.26 -3.72
CA GLY A 368 21.58 -13.95 -2.83
C GLY A 368 22.25 -14.78 -1.73
N VAL A 369 23.37 -15.43 -2.03
CA VAL A 369 24.15 -16.19 -1.03
C VAL A 369 24.71 -15.28 0.06
N ALA A 370 25.21 -14.09 -0.32
CA ALA A 370 25.71 -13.09 0.63
C ALA A 370 24.56 -12.50 1.46
N ILE A 371 23.43 -12.20 0.83
CA ILE A 371 22.21 -11.71 1.53
C ILE A 371 21.74 -12.76 2.55
N ILE A 372 21.66 -14.04 2.18
CA ILE A 372 21.34 -15.13 3.12
C ILE A 372 22.34 -15.15 4.29
N GLY A 373 23.63 -14.96 3.99
CA GLY A 373 24.69 -14.87 5.00
C GLY A 373 24.45 -13.77 6.02
N VAL A 374 23.99 -12.59 5.59
CA VAL A 374 23.66 -11.47 6.47
C VAL A 374 22.41 -11.73 7.31
N LEU A 375 21.43 -12.48 6.77
CA LEU A 375 20.12 -12.66 7.41
C LEU A 375 20.06 -13.75 8.48
N THR A 376 20.97 -14.72 8.48
CA THR A 376 20.99 -15.80 9.48
C THR A 376 22.38 -16.36 9.64
N ASP A 377 22.77 -16.72 10.87
CA ASP A 377 24.04 -17.41 11.18
C ASP A 377 23.94 -18.93 11.23
N GLN A 378 22.74 -19.49 11.17
CA GLN A 378 22.52 -20.93 11.35
C GLN A 378 22.96 -21.71 10.10
N PRO A 379 23.98 -22.60 10.20
CA PRO A 379 24.54 -23.29 9.04
C PRO A 379 23.50 -24.12 8.27
N ALA A 380 22.63 -24.85 8.98
CA ALA A 380 21.60 -25.68 8.36
C ALA A 380 20.58 -24.88 7.56
N VAL A 381 20.14 -23.72 8.09
CA VAL A 381 19.19 -22.84 7.42
C VAL A 381 19.85 -22.13 6.23
N ARG A 382 21.10 -21.69 6.38
CA ARG A 382 21.89 -21.10 5.27
C ARG A 382 21.99 -22.07 4.10
N GLU A 383 22.33 -23.32 4.37
CA GLU A 383 22.50 -24.33 3.33
C GLU A 383 21.18 -24.66 2.63
N ALA A 384 20.11 -24.88 3.38
CA ALA A 384 18.78 -25.07 2.82
C ALA A 384 18.30 -23.86 2.00
N ALA A 385 18.51 -22.63 2.48
CA ALA A 385 18.13 -21.42 1.75
C ALA A 385 18.93 -21.24 0.46
N ARG A 386 20.24 -21.55 0.46
CA ARG A 386 21.07 -21.57 -0.75
C ARG A 386 20.57 -22.59 -1.77
N HIS A 387 20.21 -23.78 -1.29
CA HIS A 387 19.70 -24.84 -2.15
C HIS A 387 18.42 -24.44 -2.90
N TYR A 388 17.52 -23.68 -2.25
CA TYR A 388 16.27 -23.21 -2.86
C TYR A 388 16.34 -21.79 -3.44
N LEU A 389 17.49 -21.10 -3.37
CA LEU A 389 17.66 -19.70 -3.78
C LEU A 389 17.28 -19.47 -5.26
N VAL A 390 17.47 -20.46 -6.12
CA VAL A 390 17.10 -20.38 -7.54
C VAL A 390 15.64 -19.97 -7.74
N TRP A 391 14.73 -20.46 -6.90
CA TRP A 391 13.31 -20.12 -6.98
C TRP A 391 13.04 -18.66 -6.61
N ALA A 392 13.73 -18.16 -5.58
CA ALA A 392 13.65 -16.76 -5.17
C ALA A 392 14.25 -15.82 -6.23
N ALA A 393 15.31 -16.23 -6.93
CA ALA A 393 15.88 -15.46 -8.03
C ALA A 393 14.98 -15.40 -9.28
N LEU A 394 14.19 -16.45 -9.54
CA LEU A 394 13.22 -16.48 -10.65
C LEU A 394 11.92 -15.73 -10.35
N LEU A 395 11.55 -15.62 -9.08
CA LEU A 395 10.30 -14.99 -8.63
C LEU A 395 10.05 -13.58 -9.20
N PRO A 396 11.02 -12.63 -9.19
CA PRO A 396 10.81 -11.30 -9.75
C PRO A 396 10.32 -11.34 -11.21
N ILE A 397 10.97 -12.15 -12.06
CA ILE A 397 10.69 -12.23 -13.50
C ILE A 397 9.29 -12.79 -13.74
N VAL A 398 8.90 -13.81 -12.98
CA VAL A 398 7.60 -14.46 -13.13
C VAL A 398 6.47 -13.60 -12.54
N SER A 399 6.72 -12.97 -11.39
CA SER A 399 5.67 -12.30 -10.61
C SER A 399 5.38 -10.88 -11.09
N VAL A 400 6.31 -10.24 -11.81
CA VAL A 400 6.17 -8.84 -12.28
C VAL A 400 4.86 -8.59 -13.02
N TRP A 401 4.39 -9.55 -13.81
CA TRP A 401 3.15 -9.45 -14.57
C TRP A 401 1.93 -9.36 -13.66
N GLY A 402 1.92 -10.12 -12.55
CA GLY A 402 0.88 -10.04 -11.54
C GLY A 402 0.80 -8.65 -10.90
N PHE A 403 1.93 -8.11 -10.45
CA PHE A 403 1.99 -6.77 -9.85
C PHE A 403 1.59 -5.68 -10.84
N GLN A 404 2.16 -5.72 -12.05
CA GLN A 404 1.88 -4.74 -13.10
C GLN A 404 0.41 -4.74 -13.49
N PHE A 405 -0.18 -5.92 -13.71
CA PHE A 405 -1.59 -6.03 -14.10
C PHE A 405 -2.55 -5.77 -12.94
N ASP A 406 -2.19 -6.06 -11.69
CA ASP A 406 -2.96 -5.60 -10.53
C ASP A 406 -3.15 -4.07 -10.61
N GLY A 407 -2.06 -3.32 -10.82
CA GLY A 407 -2.12 -1.87 -11.00
C GLY A 407 -3.04 -1.45 -12.16
N VAL A 408 -2.88 -2.06 -13.34
CA VAL A 408 -3.69 -1.73 -14.53
C VAL A 408 -5.19 -1.97 -14.31
N PHE A 409 -5.57 -3.14 -13.76
CA PHE A 409 -6.97 -3.50 -13.57
C PHE A 409 -7.62 -2.74 -12.41
N ILE A 410 -6.89 -2.44 -11.33
CA ILE A 410 -7.38 -1.57 -10.26
C ILE A 410 -7.62 -0.15 -10.79
N GLY A 411 -6.68 0.41 -11.56
CA GLY A 411 -6.85 1.72 -12.22
C GLY A 411 -8.06 1.74 -13.16
N ALA A 412 -8.27 0.66 -13.90
CA ALA A 412 -9.46 0.48 -14.75
C ALA A 412 -10.75 0.17 -13.96
N THR A 413 -10.70 0.05 -12.63
CA THR A 413 -11.80 -0.37 -11.74
C THR A 413 -12.44 -1.70 -12.15
N ARG A 414 -11.64 -2.60 -12.75
CA ARG A 414 -12.00 -3.93 -13.26
C ARG A 414 -11.59 -5.01 -12.26
N THR A 415 -12.09 -4.88 -11.03
CA THR A 415 -11.67 -5.71 -9.88
C THR A 415 -12.26 -7.11 -9.92
N ARG A 416 -13.39 -7.31 -10.61
CA ARG A 416 -13.99 -8.64 -10.74
C ARG A 416 -13.07 -9.60 -11.50
N GLU A 417 -12.40 -9.11 -12.56
CA GLU A 417 -11.40 -9.91 -13.26
C GLU A 417 -10.21 -10.27 -12.37
N LEU A 418 -9.76 -9.34 -11.51
CA LEU A 418 -8.69 -9.61 -10.54
C LEU A 418 -9.07 -10.71 -9.56
N LEU A 419 -10.28 -10.67 -9.01
CA LEU A 419 -10.77 -11.69 -8.10
C LEU A 419 -10.86 -13.06 -8.77
N VAL A 420 -11.51 -13.15 -9.93
CA VAL A 420 -11.74 -14.43 -10.61
C VAL A 420 -10.40 -15.08 -11.00
N THR A 421 -9.48 -14.30 -11.58
CA THR A 421 -8.16 -14.83 -11.97
C THR A 421 -7.32 -15.24 -10.76
N MET A 422 -7.37 -14.48 -9.66
CA MET A 422 -6.71 -14.86 -8.41
C MET A 422 -7.27 -16.15 -7.82
N ALA A 423 -8.59 -16.29 -7.77
CA ALA A 423 -9.24 -17.49 -7.22
C ALA A 423 -8.89 -18.74 -8.03
N LEU A 424 -8.88 -18.63 -9.36
CA LEU A 424 -8.45 -19.71 -10.26
C LEU A 424 -6.97 -20.05 -10.08
N ALA A 425 -6.10 -19.03 -9.98
CA ALA A 425 -4.68 -19.25 -9.72
C ALA A 425 -4.46 -19.92 -8.35
N ALA A 426 -5.18 -19.52 -7.30
CA ALA A 426 -5.08 -20.12 -5.96
C ALA A 426 -5.56 -21.58 -5.97
N ALA A 427 -6.65 -21.89 -6.68
CA ALA A 427 -7.11 -23.27 -6.87
C ALA A 427 -6.06 -24.12 -7.60
N ALA A 428 -5.46 -23.59 -8.67
CA ALA A 428 -4.38 -24.24 -9.38
C ALA A 428 -3.14 -24.44 -8.49
N PHE A 429 -2.80 -23.46 -7.65
CA PHE A 429 -1.70 -23.57 -6.69
C PHE A 429 -1.89 -24.73 -5.70
N TRP A 430 -3.10 -24.89 -5.14
CA TRP A 430 -3.38 -26.03 -4.25
C TRP A 430 -3.27 -27.36 -5.00
N GLY A 431 -3.83 -27.45 -6.22
CA GLY A 431 -3.69 -28.65 -7.04
C GLY A 431 -2.22 -28.99 -7.38
N LEU A 432 -1.44 -28.00 -7.80
CA LEU A 432 -0.02 -28.14 -8.11
C LEU A 432 0.80 -28.51 -6.87
N SER A 433 0.55 -27.87 -5.72
CA SER A 433 1.30 -28.16 -4.50
C SER A 433 1.01 -29.57 -3.97
N ILE A 434 -0.25 -30.02 -3.98
CA ILE A 434 -0.62 -31.37 -3.54
C ILE A 434 -0.01 -32.45 -4.45
N THR A 435 0.18 -32.16 -5.74
CA THR A 435 0.71 -33.12 -6.72
C THR A 435 2.24 -33.11 -6.81
N LEU A 436 2.86 -31.93 -6.83
CA LEU A 436 4.31 -31.78 -7.01
C LEU A 436 5.10 -31.92 -5.71
N GLN A 437 4.51 -31.58 -4.56
CA GLN A 437 5.22 -31.69 -3.28
C GLN A 437 5.58 -33.14 -2.91
N PRO A 438 4.71 -34.16 -3.07
CA PRO A 438 5.10 -35.55 -2.83
C PRO A 438 6.19 -36.05 -3.78
N LEU A 439 6.26 -35.49 -4.99
CA LEU A 439 7.21 -35.91 -6.02
C LEU A 439 8.60 -35.29 -5.80
N TRP A 440 8.66 -33.97 -5.58
CA TRP A 440 9.91 -33.19 -5.57
C TRP A 440 10.14 -32.43 -4.26
N GLY A 441 9.40 -32.76 -3.20
CA GLY A 441 9.51 -32.09 -1.91
C GLY A 441 9.33 -30.58 -2.03
N ASN A 442 10.26 -29.84 -1.44
CA ASN A 442 10.18 -28.38 -1.38
C ASN A 442 10.41 -27.71 -2.75
N HIS A 443 11.13 -28.35 -3.68
CA HIS A 443 11.20 -27.85 -5.07
C HIS A 443 9.83 -27.86 -5.73
N GLY A 444 9.03 -28.92 -5.49
CA GLY A 444 7.65 -28.99 -5.99
C GLY A 444 6.76 -27.89 -5.40
N LEU A 445 6.96 -27.55 -4.13
CA LEU A 445 6.24 -26.46 -3.47
C LEU A 445 6.60 -25.09 -4.05
N TRP A 446 7.89 -24.81 -4.26
CA TRP A 446 8.35 -23.57 -4.90
C TRP A 446 7.93 -23.47 -6.37
N LEU A 447 7.97 -24.57 -7.12
CA LEU A 447 7.46 -24.61 -8.48
C LEU A 447 5.96 -24.31 -8.53
N SER A 448 5.19 -24.82 -7.57
CA SER A 448 3.77 -24.50 -7.43
C SER A 448 3.56 -23.00 -7.18
N MET A 449 4.39 -22.38 -6.34
CA MET A 449 4.36 -20.94 -6.08
C MET A 449 4.73 -20.11 -7.32
N LEU A 450 5.73 -20.52 -8.10
CA LEU A 450 6.00 -19.87 -9.39
C LEU A 450 4.83 -20.04 -10.37
N GLY A 451 4.25 -21.24 -10.44
CA GLY A 451 3.07 -21.51 -11.26
C GLY A 451 1.89 -20.62 -10.88
N PHE A 452 1.65 -20.42 -9.58
CA PHE A 452 0.66 -19.49 -9.05
C PHE A 452 0.92 -18.05 -9.54
N MET A 453 2.15 -17.54 -9.39
CA MET A 453 2.50 -16.18 -9.82
C MET A 453 2.40 -16.03 -11.35
N ALA A 454 2.82 -17.05 -12.11
CA ALA A 454 2.73 -17.07 -13.57
C ALA A 454 1.27 -17.04 -14.04
N LEU A 455 0.40 -17.91 -13.49
CA LEU A 455 -1.00 -17.99 -13.87
C LEU A 455 -1.74 -16.67 -13.61
N ARG A 456 -1.46 -16.01 -12.48
CA ARG A 456 -2.00 -14.67 -12.18
C ARG A 456 -1.67 -13.68 -13.29
N GLY A 457 -0.40 -13.61 -13.69
CA GLY A 457 0.05 -12.72 -14.77
C GLY A 457 -0.53 -13.07 -16.13
N LEU A 458 -0.50 -14.35 -16.50
CA LEU A 458 -0.98 -14.85 -17.79
C LEU A 458 -2.48 -14.63 -17.97
N MET A 459 -3.30 -14.99 -16.99
CA MET A 459 -4.75 -14.84 -17.07
C MET A 459 -5.15 -13.36 -17.19
N LEU A 460 -4.52 -12.45 -16.44
CA LEU A 460 -4.77 -11.02 -16.58
C LEU A 460 -4.27 -10.47 -17.90
N GLY A 461 -3.14 -10.96 -18.41
CA GLY A 461 -2.64 -10.62 -19.74
C GLY A 461 -3.63 -10.98 -20.85
N VAL A 462 -4.28 -12.16 -20.78
CA VAL A 462 -5.34 -12.57 -21.70
C VAL A 462 -6.57 -11.66 -21.62
N LEU A 463 -6.88 -11.14 -20.44
CA LEU A 463 -8.02 -10.25 -20.21
C LEU A 463 -7.72 -8.77 -20.52
N LEU A 464 -6.45 -8.39 -20.68
CA LEU A 464 -6.01 -7.01 -20.95
C LEU A 464 -6.73 -6.34 -22.14
N PRO A 465 -7.02 -7.02 -23.27
CA PRO A 465 -7.78 -6.42 -24.37
C PRO A 465 -9.17 -5.92 -23.97
N ARG A 466 -9.78 -6.47 -22.92
CA ARG A 466 -11.06 -5.97 -22.40
C ARG A 466 -10.92 -4.57 -21.81
N VAL A 467 -9.76 -4.24 -21.23
CA VAL A 467 -9.46 -2.87 -20.75
C VAL A 467 -9.41 -1.90 -21.94
N TRP A 468 -8.80 -2.32 -23.06
CA TRP A 468 -8.73 -1.48 -24.27
C TRP A 468 -10.09 -1.27 -24.96
N ARG A 469 -11.00 -2.23 -24.88
CA ARG A 469 -12.32 -2.21 -25.54
C ARG A 469 -13.47 -1.84 -24.60
N GLY A 470 -13.18 -1.32 -23.41
CA GLY A 470 -14.19 -1.00 -22.42
C GLY A 470 -15.24 -0.01 -22.96
N PRO A 471 -16.54 -0.14 -22.61
CA PRO A 471 -17.60 0.77 -23.05
C PRO A 471 -17.30 2.24 -22.77
N GLN A 472 -16.58 2.50 -21.67
CA GLN A 472 -16.11 3.82 -21.24
C GLN A 472 -15.24 4.52 -22.29
N LEU A 473 -14.51 3.75 -23.11
CA LEU A 473 -13.64 4.24 -24.17
C LEU A 473 -14.32 4.24 -25.55
N LEU A 474 -15.41 3.47 -25.74
CA LEU A 474 -16.15 3.38 -27.01
C LEU A 474 -17.12 4.54 -27.23
N ALA A 475 -17.51 5.24 -26.16
CA ALA A 475 -18.36 6.43 -26.21
C ALA A 475 -17.58 7.75 -26.41
N ALA A 476 -16.32 7.65 -26.85
CA ALA A 476 -15.43 8.74 -27.27
C ALA A 476 -14.93 8.40 -28.68
#